data_AF-A0A257KNK3-F1
#
_entry.id   AF-A0A257KNK3-F1
#
_cell.length_a   1.000
_cell.length_b   1.000
_cell.length_c   1.000
_cell.angle_alpha   90.00
_cell.angle_beta   90.00
_cell.angle_gamma   90.00
#
_symmetry.space_group_name_H-M   'P 1'
#
loop_
_entity.id
_entity.type
_entity.pdbx_description
1 polymer ?
#
loop_
_entity_poly.entity_id
_entity_poly.type
_entity_poly.pdbx_seq_one_letter_code
_entity_poly.pdbx_strand_id
1 'polypeptide(L)'
;GATVNDVKYVRVMDWDIPPTEFAEYVTIKGTATTTALELSHDNGFASANPLAASAGSFTNVDFADAGPNDHGAYFRFNFGSLKDGESYTFNIFYGATDSERTAIAAIASESIELYSLGEQRGDPAGGTPATFIFGFSGVGGVDIEKTPEPGSLALVGLALAGLGFARRRRA
;
A
#
# COMPACT_ATOMS: atom_id res chain seq x y z
N GLY A 1 -24.11 3.42 -24.16
CA GLY A 1 -22.73 3.90 -24.42
C GLY A 1 -21.93 2.85 -25.19
N ALA A 2 -20.69 3.16 -25.54
CA ALA A 2 -19.75 2.25 -26.21
C ALA A 2 -18.62 1.88 -25.23
N THR A 3 -17.87 0.81 -25.50
CA THR A 3 -16.70 0.41 -24.71
C THR A 3 -15.64 1.51 -24.71
N VAL A 4 -15.14 1.85 -23.52
CA VAL A 4 -13.96 2.69 -23.33
C VAL A 4 -12.76 1.76 -23.15
N ASN A 5 -11.66 2.02 -23.86
CA ASN A 5 -10.42 1.26 -23.74
C ASN A 5 -9.36 2.11 -23.05
N ASP A 6 -8.36 1.45 -22.44
CA ASP A 6 -7.20 2.11 -21.83
C ASP A 6 -7.63 3.10 -20.73
N VAL A 7 -8.50 2.65 -19.83
CA VAL A 7 -9.00 3.46 -18.72
C VAL A 7 -7.89 3.62 -17.69
N LYS A 8 -7.32 4.83 -17.63
CA LYS A 8 -6.22 5.17 -16.74
C LYS A 8 -6.64 6.11 -15.62
N TYR A 9 -6.01 5.92 -14.47
CA TYR A 9 -6.13 6.82 -13.33
C TYR A 9 -4.74 7.14 -12.81
N VAL A 10 -4.47 8.42 -12.53
CA VAL A 10 -3.24 8.87 -11.89
C VAL A 10 -3.59 9.52 -10.57
N ARG A 11 -2.83 9.19 -9.53
CA ARG A 11 -2.78 9.98 -8.31
C ARG A 11 -1.34 10.27 -7.94
N VAL A 12 -1.12 11.52 -7.60
CA VAL A 12 0.17 12.05 -7.14
C VAL A 12 -0.02 12.54 -5.70
N MET A 13 0.99 12.33 -4.88
CA MET A 13 1.09 12.84 -3.53
C MET A 13 2.45 13.51 -3.38
N ASP A 14 2.44 14.72 -2.87
CA ASP A 14 3.62 15.45 -2.43
C ASP A 14 3.66 15.37 -0.91
N TRP A 15 4.74 14.83 -0.34
CA TRP A 15 4.82 14.65 1.09
C TRP A 15 5.50 15.88 1.68
N ASP A 16 4.74 16.73 2.36
CA ASP A 16 5.24 17.85 3.18
C ASP A 16 5.06 17.48 4.66
N ILE A 17 5.99 16.73 5.25
CA ILE A 17 5.76 16.12 6.58
C ILE A 17 6.39 16.96 7.71
N PRO A 18 5.58 17.52 8.63
CA PRO A 18 6.12 18.25 9.78
C PRO A 18 6.92 17.35 10.73
N PRO A 19 7.94 17.88 11.42
CA PRO A 19 8.36 19.29 11.44
C PRO A 19 9.50 19.61 10.44
N THR A 20 9.70 18.76 9.44
CA THR A 20 10.79 18.89 8.47
C THR A 20 10.23 18.87 7.06
N GLU A 21 9.25 19.73 6.81
CA GLU A 21 8.66 19.92 5.49
C GLU A 21 9.77 20.15 4.44
N PHE A 22 9.59 19.57 3.25
CA PHE A 22 10.55 19.50 2.14
C PHE A 22 11.81 18.64 2.40
N ALA A 23 11.81 17.84 3.46
CA ALA A 23 12.89 16.92 3.81
C ALA A 23 12.34 15.60 4.37
N GLU A 24 11.65 14.85 3.54
CA GLU A 24 10.92 13.65 3.91
C GLU A 24 11.67 12.38 3.52
N TYR A 25 11.34 11.31 4.24
CA TYR A 25 11.62 9.96 3.81
C TYR A 25 10.35 9.32 3.26
N VAL A 26 10.48 8.66 2.11
CA VAL A 26 9.38 7.95 1.46
C VAL A 26 9.69 6.48 1.29
N THR A 27 8.68 5.68 1.59
CA THR A 27 8.64 4.25 1.30
C THR A 27 7.55 3.99 0.28
N ILE A 28 7.77 3.10 -0.70
CA ILE A 28 6.73 2.56 -1.59
C ILE A 28 6.85 1.05 -1.61
N LYS A 29 5.72 0.35 -1.42
CA LYS A 29 5.64 -1.12 -1.42
C LYS A 29 4.42 -1.62 -2.19
N GLY A 30 4.54 -2.80 -2.78
CA GLY A 30 3.47 -3.49 -3.51
C GLY A 30 3.50 -3.28 -5.02
N THR A 31 4.56 -2.70 -5.55
CA THR A 31 4.69 -2.41 -6.99
C THR A 31 4.75 -3.69 -7.83
N ALA A 32 5.44 -4.73 -7.33
CA ALA A 32 5.65 -5.98 -8.06
C ALA A 32 4.41 -6.88 -8.13
N THR A 33 3.45 -6.71 -7.21
CA THR A 33 2.26 -7.55 -7.12
C THR A 33 1.00 -6.89 -7.68
N THR A 34 0.98 -5.56 -7.77
CA THR A 34 -0.19 -4.80 -8.20
C THR A 34 -0.36 -4.81 -9.72
N THR A 35 -1.26 -5.68 -10.21
CA THR A 35 -1.41 -5.93 -11.65
C THR A 35 -1.97 -4.75 -12.44
N ALA A 36 -2.77 -3.86 -11.84
CA ALA A 36 -3.25 -2.66 -12.52
C ALA A 36 -2.21 -1.53 -12.55
N LEU A 37 -1.09 -1.65 -11.84
CA LEU A 37 -0.07 -0.60 -11.79
C LEU A 37 0.71 -0.54 -13.11
N GLU A 38 0.55 0.56 -13.84
CA GLU A 38 1.29 0.82 -15.09
C GLU A 38 2.61 1.54 -14.81
N LEU A 39 2.60 2.50 -13.88
CA LEU A 39 3.77 3.30 -13.54
C LEU A 39 3.72 3.77 -12.09
N SER A 40 4.85 3.69 -11.39
CA SER A 40 5.10 4.29 -10.08
C SER A 40 6.50 4.88 -10.00
N HIS A 41 6.67 5.91 -9.17
CA HIS A 41 7.96 6.51 -8.79
C HIS A 41 7.75 7.48 -7.61
N ASP A 42 8.83 8.08 -7.12
CA ASP A 42 8.85 8.99 -5.97
C ASP A 42 8.62 10.48 -6.28
N ASN A 43 8.53 10.88 -7.56
CA ASN A 43 8.29 12.28 -7.90
C ASN A 43 6.82 12.72 -7.65
N GLY A 44 6.58 13.32 -6.48
CA GLY A 44 5.30 13.91 -6.04
C GLY A 44 4.85 15.17 -6.78
N PHE A 45 5.72 15.74 -7.62
CA PHE A 45 5.45 16.94 -8.43
C PHE A 45 5.07 16.61 -9.88
N ALA A 46 5.00 15.34 -10.22
CA ALA A 46 4.65 14.89 -11.56
C ALA A 46 3.21 15.27 -11.96
N SER A 47 2.95 15.28 -13.27
CA SER A 47 1.64 15.63 -13.78
C SER A 47 0.60 14.56 -13.45
N ALA A 48 -0.56 14.95 -12.92
CA ALA A 48 -1.70 14.05 -12.74
C ALA A 48 -2.43 13.69 -14.06
N ASN A 49 -1.93 14.14 -15.22
CA ASN A 49 -2.49 13.77 -16.51
C ASN A 49 -2.08 12.33 -16.88
N PRO A 50 -3.02 11.36 -17.00
CA PRO A 50 -2.69 9.97 -17.30
C PRO A 50 -2.03 9.76 -18.66
N LEU A 51 -2.18 10.72 -19.58
CA LEU A 51 -1.60 10.68 -20.93
C LEU A 51 -0.23 11.36 -21.02
N ALA A 52 0.22 12.04 -19.96
CA ALA A 52 1.53 12.65 -19.92
C ALA A 52 2.63 11.61 -19.70
N ALA A 53 3.81 11.86 -20.26
CA ALA A 53 5.02 11.18 -19.83
C ALA A 53 5.35 11.60 -18.39
N SER A 54 5.81 10.64 -17.59
CA SER A 54 6.23 10.88 -16.21
C SER A 54 7.50 10.10 -15.91
N ALA A 55 8.32 10.66 -15.03
CA ALA A 55 9.57 10.07 -14.58
C ALA A 55 9.87 10.54 -13.16
N GLY A 56 10.56 9.67 -12.43
CA GLY A 56 11.09 9.89 -11.09
C GLY A 56 12.15 8.84 -10.79
N SER A 57 12.71 8.88 -9.58
CA SER A 57 13.58 7.81 -9.11
C SER A 57 12.75 6.59 -8.70
N PHE A 58 13.41 5.45 -8.47
CA PHE A 58 12.75 4.22 -8.02
C PHE A 58 11.53 3.80 -8.86
N THR A 59 11.66 3.92 -10.19
CA THR A 59 10.55 3.63 -11.10
C THR A 59 10.16 2.15 -11.04
N ASN A 60 8.89 1.85 -10.75
CA ASN A 60 8.31 0.51 -10.71
C ASN A 60 9.07 -0.50 -9.83
N VAL A 61 9.62 -0.03 -8.72
CA VAL A 61 10.29 -0.88 -7.73
C VAL A 61 9.86 -0.48 -6.33
N ASP A 62 9.84 -1.47 -5.44
CA ASP A 62 9.67 -1.23 -4.02
C ASP A 62 10.95 -0.63 -3.44
N PHE A 63 10.81 0.33 -2.54
CA PHE A 63 11.92 0.93 -1.80
C PHE A 63 11.44 1.31 -0.40
N ALA A 64 12.40 1.52 0.50
CA ALA A 64 12.16 2.02 1.84
C ALA A 64 13.07 3.20 2.11
N ASP A 65 12.53 4.21 2.79
CA ASP A 65 13.23 5.37 3.32
C ASP A 65 14.18 6.01 2.30
N ALA A 66 13.66 6.25 1.09
CA ALA A 66 14.33 7.11 0.13
C ALA A 66 14.21 8.55 0.65
N GLY A 67 15.32 9.27 0.77
CA GLY A 67 15.33 10.59 1.39
C GLY A 67 16.64 10.90 2.13
N PRO A 68 16.71 12.06 2.82
CA PRO A 68 15.65 13.05 2.92
C PRO A 68 15.68 13.99 1.70
N ASN A 69 14.57 14.16 0.99
CA ASN A 69 14.43 15.25 0.01
C ASN A 69 12.96 15.72 -0.04
N ASP A 70 12.72 16.77 -0.80
CA ASP A 70 11.38 17.22 -1.19
C ASP A 70 10.85 16.30 -2.31
N HIS A 71 10.00 15.34 -1.95
CA HIS A 71 9.43 14.36 -2.88
C HIS A 71 8.17 13.70 -2.34
N GLY A 72 7.67 12.68 -3.04
CA GLY A 72 6.38 12.11 -2.74
C GLY A 72 6.17 10.74 -3.36
N ALA A 73 4.98 10.54 -3.92
CA ALA A 73 4.60 9.33 -4.61
C ALA A 73 3.74 9.61 -5.84
N TYR A 74 3.97 8.82 -6.88
CA TYR A 74 3.17 8.82 -8.09
C TYR A 74 2.69 7.40 -8.38
N PHE A 75 1.41 7.26 -8.69
CA PHE A 75 0.83 5.99 -9.14
C PHE A 75 -0.08 6.22 -10.35
N ARG A 76 0.22 5.54 -11.45
CA ARG A 76 -0.65 5.42 -12.62
C ARG A 76 -1.15 3.98 -12.73
N PHE A 77 -2.46 3.84 -12.75
CA PHE A 77 -3.14 2.57 -12.99
C PHE A 77 -3.70 2.52 -14.39
N ASN A 78 -3.76 1.32 -14.94
CA ASN A 78 -4.49 1.00 -16.17
C ASN A 78 -5.47 -0.14 -15.87
N PHE A 79 -6.76 0.16 -15.92
CA PHE A 79 -7.84 -0.79 -15.64
C PHE A 79 -8.36 -1.50 -16.91
N GLY A 80 -7.68 -1.30 -18.06
CA GLY A 80 -8.04 -1.92 -19.32
C GLY A 80 -9.29 -1.32 -19.95
N SER A 81 -10.22 -2.17 -20.39
CA SER A 81 -11.44 -1.74 -21.07
C SER A 81 -12.65 -1.86 -20.17
N LEU A 82 -13.52 -0.85 -20.19
CA LEU A 82 -14.84 -0.89 -19.56
C LEU A 82 -15.92 -0.87 -20.62
N LYS A 83 -16.79 -1.88 -20.63
CA LYS A 83 -17.95 -1.92 -21.51
C LYS A 83 -18.99 -0.90 -21.08
N ASP A 84 -19.98 -0.70 -21.94
CA ASP A 84 -21.12 0.14 -21.61
C ASP A 84 -21.83 -0.33 -20.33
N GLY A 85 -22.00 0.58 -19.37
CA GLY A 85 -22.60 0.29 -18.06
C GLY A 85 -21.71 -0.50 -17.09
N GLU A 86 -20.50 -0.87 -17.48
CA GLU A 86 -19.53 -1.52 -16.59
C GLU A 86 -18.88 -0.48 -15.67
N SER A 87 -18.38 -0.91 -14.51
CA SER A 87 -17.71 -0.05 -13.54
C SER A 87 -16.55 -0.80 -12.90
N TYR A 88 -15.49 -0.05 -12.60
CA TYR A 88 -14.37 -0.52 -11.78
C TYR A 88 -14.34 0.32 -10.50
N THR A 89 -14.21 -0.36 -9.36
CA THR A 89 -14.20 0.28 -8.03
C THR A 89 -12.94 -0.14 -7.30
N PHE A 90 -12.24 0.85 -6.76
CA PHE A 90 -11.06 0.68 -5.90
C PHE A 90 -11.12 1.74 -4.79
N ASN A 91 -10.35 1.54 -3.72
CA ASN A 91 -10.29 2.45 -2.59
C ASN A 91 -8.96 3.17 -2.54
N ILE A 92 -8.98 4.41 -2.03
CA ILE A 92 -7.79 5.19 -1.71
C ILE A 92 -7.84 5.52 -0.23
N PHE A 93 -6.73 5.29 0.47
CA PHE A 93 -6.60 5.49 1.90
C PHE A 93 -5.63 6.64 2.16
N TYR A 94 -6.02 7.51 3.08
CA TYR A 94 -5.16 8.54 3.68
C TYR A 94 -5.22 8.35 5.19
N GLY A 95 -4.06 8.25 5.83
CA GLY A 95 -3.96 7.99 7.25
C GLY A 95 -2.71 8.57 7.87
N ALA A 96 -2.69 8.60 9.21
CA ALA A 96 -1.52 8.96 9.98
C ALA A 96 -1.52 8.16 11.29
N THR A 97 -0.34 7.72 11.71
CA THR A 97 -0.13 7.00 12.98
C THR A 97 1.08 7.58 13.70
N ASP A 98 1.35 7.11 14.92
CA ASP A 98 2.46 7.58 15.77
C ASP A 98 3.83 6.96 15.44
N SER A 99 3.86 5.94 14.58
CA SER A 99 5.08 5.24 14.15
C SER A 99 4.86 4.43 12.86
N GLU A 100 5.94 4.03 12.21
CA GLU A 100 5.88 3.19 11.00
C GLU A 100 5.23 1.85 11.32
N ARG A 101 5.58 1.25 12.45
CA ARG A 101 5.02 -0.03 12.90
C ARG A 101 3.49 0.02 13.02
N THR A 102 2.94 1.10 13.57
CA THR A 102 1.48 1.25 13.69
C THR A 102 0.84 1.58 12.34
N ALA A 103 1.55 2.25 11.43
CA ALA A 103 1.11 2.45 10.05
C ALA A 103 1.00 1.12 9.29
N ILE A 104 2.01 0.27 9.40
CA ILE A 104 2.03 -1.07 8.80
C ILE A 104 0.90 -1.95 9.34
N ALA A 105 0.61 -1.88 10.65
CA ALA A 105 -0.52 -2.60 11.22
C ALA A 105 -1.88 -2.12 10.66
N ALA A 106 -2.04 -0.80 10.42
CA ALA A 106 -3.23 -0.24 9.79
C ALA A 106 -3.35 -0.62 8.31
N ILE A 107 -2.23 -0.64 7.57
CA ILE A 107 -2.15 -1.12 6.19
C ILE A 107 -2.63 -2.58 6.10
N ALA A 108 -2.18 -3.43 7.02
CA ALA A 108 -2.60 -4.82 7.09
C ALA A 108 -4.09 -4.97 7.40
N SER A 109 -4.65 -4.15 8.30
CA SER A 109 -6.07 -4.26 8.67
C SER A 109 -7.04 -3.85 7.56
N GLU A 110 -6.61 -2.94 6.68
CA GLU A 110 -7.41 -2.44 5.56
C GLU A 110 -7.15 -3.19 4.24
N SER A 111 -6.32 -4.25 4.27
CA SER A 111 -5.90 -5.01 3.07
C SER A 111 -5.38 -4.08 1.96
N ILE A 112 -4.52 -3.13 2.31
CA ILE A 112 -3.88 -2.25 1.34
C ILE A 112 -2.85 -3.04 0.52
N GLU A 113 -2.96 -2.93 -0.80
CA GLU A 113 -2.21 -3.71 -1.81
C GLU A 113 -0.97 -2.97 -2.34
N LEU A 114 -1.04 -1.63 -2.36
CA LEU A 114 0.00 -0.73 -2.83
C LEU A 114 -0.04 0.53 -1.96
N TYR A 115 1.11 0.97 -1.45
CA TYR A 115 1.14 2.15 -0.61
C TYR A 115 2.43 2.95 -0.74
N SER A 116 2.33 4.19 -0.29
CA SER A 116 3.44 5.05 0.08
C SER A 116 3.32 5.46 1.55
N LEU A 117 4.45 5.45 2.25
CA LEU A 117 4.58 6.10 3.56
C LEU A 117 5.38 7.39 3.41
N GLY A 118 5.02 8.40 4.20
CA GLY A 118 5.76 9.65 4.33
C GLY A 118 6.13 9.93 5.78
N GLU A 119 7.40 10.27 6.02
CA GLU A 119 7.96 10.45 7.36
C GLU A 119 8.90 11.65 7.42
N GLN A 120 8.94 12.32 8.58
CA GLN A 120 9.87 13.42 8.82
C GLN A 120 11.31 12.92 9.00
N ARG A 121 12.29 13.78 8.71
CA ARG A 121 13.72 13.45 8.66
C ARG A 121 14.31 12.86 9.94
N GLY A 122 13.76 13.20 11.10
CA GLY A 122 14.39 12.95 12.40
C GLY A 122 14.47 11.47 12.81
N ASP A 123 13.55 10.63 12.35
CA ASP A 123 13.52 9.19 12.69
C ASP A 123 12.85 8.35 11.59
N PRO A 124 13.49 8.18 10.42
CA PRO A 124 12.89 7.49 9.28
C PRO A 124 12.83 5.97 9.38
N ALA A 125 13.48 5.36 10.38
CA ALA A 125 13.39 3.91 10.58
C ALA A 125 12.32 3.54 11.61
N GLY A 126 11.91 4.50 12.43
CA GLY A 126 10.85 4.34 13.42
C GLY A 126 9.54 5.02 13.03
N GLY A 127 9.60 5.98 12.10
CA GLY A 127 8.47 6.79 11.68
C GLY A 127 7.92 7.70 12.78
N THR A 128 8.76 8.10 13.73
CA THR A 128 8.32 8.96 14.84
C THR A 128 8.56 10.44 14.52
N PRO A 129 7.73 11.37 15.05
CA PRO A 129 6.56 11.15 15.90
C PRO A 129 5.30 10.75 15.13
N ALA A 130 5.34 10.72 13.80
CA ALA A 130 4.22 10.28 12.99
C ALA A 130 4.66 9.73 11.62
N THR A 131 3.96 8.69 11.18
CA THR A 131 4.03 8.14 9.82
C THR A 131 2.71 8.38 9.12
N PHE A 132 2.78 8.89 7.90
CA PHE A 132 1.61 9.16 7.06
C PHE A 132 1.46 8.06 6.01
N ILE A 133 0.21 7.71 5.70
CA ILE A 133 -0.15 6.61 4.80
C ILE A 133 -0.89 7.18 3.60
N PHE A 134 -0.49 6.76 2.42
CA PHE A 134 -1.21 6.91 1.17
C PHE A 134 -1.29 5.56 0.47
N GLY A 135 -2.47 4.93 0.45
CA GLY A 135 -2.60 3.53 0.02
C GLY A 135 -3.78 3.24 -0.90
N PHE A 136 -3.77 2.06 -1.51
CA PHE A 136 -4.78 1.58 -2.45
C PHE A 136 -5.19 0.14 -2.16
N SER A 137 -6.48 -0.17 -2.34
CA SER A 137 -6.99 -1.55 -2.40
C SER A 137 -7.98 -1.72 -3.55
N GLY A 138 -8.13 -2.94 -4.06
CA GLY A 138 -8.90 -3.21 -5.27
C GLY A 138 -8.21 -2.75 -6.55
N VAL A 139 -6.86 -2.74 -6.57
CA VAL A 139 -6.03 -2.40 -7.75
C VAL A 139 -5.33 -3.64 -8.32
N GLY A 140 -5.76 -4.82 -7.91
CA GLY A 140 -5.29 -6.10 -8.44
C GLY A 140 -3.93 -6.51 -7.88
N GLY A 141 -3.56 -6.00 -6.70
CA GLY A 141 -2.43 -6.49 -5.91
C GLY A 141 -2.83 -7.58 -4.92
N VAL A 142 -1.89 -7.90 -4.04
CA VAL A 142 -2.13 -8.76 -2.88
C VAL A 142 -1.79 -7.97 -1.63
N ASP A 143 -2.44 -8.29 -0.51
CA ASP A 143 -2.11 -7.65 0.77
C ASP A 143 -0.63 -7.84 1.09
N ILE A 144 0.09 -6.73 1.25
CA ILE A 144 1.56 -6.72 1.38
C ILE A 144 1.99 -7.11 2.80
N GLU A 145 1.21 -6.71 3.80
CA GLU A 145 1.57 -6.82 5.22
C GLU A 145 0.77 -7.89 5.96
N LYS A 146 0.39 -8.99 5.27
CA LYS A 146 -0.42 -10.06 5.90
C LYS A 146 0.22 -10.51 7.21
N THR A 147 -0.41 -10.18 8.33
CA THR A 147 -0.12 -10.83 9.60
C THR A 147 -0.51 -12.30 9.44
N PRO A 148 0.42 -13.26 9.58
CA PRO A 148 0.06 -14.66 9.57
C PRO A 148 -0.99 -14.91 10.66
N GLU A 149 -2.02 -15.72 10.38
CA GLU A 149 -2.96 -16.11 11.43
C GLU A 149 -2.16 -16.66 12.62
N PRO A 150 -2.45 -16.22 13.86
CA PRO A 150 -1.63 -16.60 14.98
C PRO A 150 -1.68 -18.12 15.12
N GLY A 151 -0.51 -18.78 15.09
CA GLY A 151 -0.39 -20.24 15.21
C GLY A 151 -1.02 -20.80 16.49
N SER A 152 -1.42 -19.95 17.43
CA SER A 152 -2.27 -20.29 18.57
C SER A 152 -3.62 -20.89 18.16
N LEU A 153 -4.24 -20.48 17.04
CA LEU A 153 -5.47 -21.10 16.53
C LEU A 153 -5.22 -22.53 16.05
N ALA A 154 -4.09 -22.79 15.39
CA ALA A 154 -3.66 -24.13 15.04
C ALA A 154 -3.38 -24.98 16.29
N LEU A 155 -2.74 -24.40 17.32
CA LEU A 155 -2.51 -25.07 18.60
C LEU A 155 -3.81 -25.40 19.34
N VAL A 156 -4.78 -24.49 19.35
CA VAL A 156 -6.11 -24.72 19.95
C VAL A 156 -6.86 -25.81 19.18
N GLY A 157 -6.82 -25.79 17.85
CA GLY A 157 -7.39 -26.83 17.01
C GLY A 157 -6.77 -28.21 17.28
N LEU A 158 -5.44 -28.29 17.39
CA LEU A 158 -4.73 -29.52 17.73
C LEU A 158 -5.06 -30.00 19.15
N ALA A 159 -5.16 -29.10 20.12
CA ALA A 159 -5.52 -29.43 21.50
C ALA A 159 -6.95 -30.00 21.59
N LEU A 160 -7.91 -29.38 20.90
CA LEU A 160 -9.30 -29.85 20.85
C LEU A 160 -9.42 -31.22 20.14
N ALA A 161 -8.67 -31.43 19.05
CA ALA A 161 -8.60 -32.71 18.36
C ALA A 161 -8.00 -33.82 19.26
N GLY A 162 -6.93 -33.51 20.00
CA GLY A 162 -6.31 -34.41 20.97
C GLY A 162 -7.26 -34.82 22.10
N LEU A 163 -8.04 -33.87 22.64
CA LEU A 163 -9.05 -34.14 23.67
C LEU A 163 -10.19 -35.03 23.14
N GLY A 164 -10.63 -34.81 21.90
CA GLY A 164 -11.63 -35.66 21.25
C GLY A 164 -11.15 -37.11 21.07
N PHE A 165 -9.89 -37.30 20.68
CA PHE A 165 -9.29 -38.61 20.51
C PHE A 165 -9.10 -39.34 21.85
N ALA A 166 -8.67 -38.61 22.89
CA ALA A 166 -8.54 -39.15 24.24
C ALA A 166 -9.87 -39.60 24.84
N ARG A 167 -10.97 -38.88 24.55
CA ARG A 167 -12.32 -39.22 25.02
C ARG A 167 -12.87 -40.46 24.33
N ARG A 168 -12.59 -40.67 23.04
CA ARG A 168 -13.00 -41.88 22.28
C ARG A 168 -12.27 -43.16 22.71
N ARG A 169 -11.06 -43.06 23.28
CA ARG A 169 -10.32 -44.22 23.79
C ARG A 169 -10.77 -44.69 25.18
N ARG A 170 -11.63 -43.92 25.86
CA ARG A 170 -12.13 -44.20 27.22
C ARG A 170 -13.59 -44.68 27.25
N ALA A 171 -14.24 -44.79 26.10
CA ALA A 171 -15.55 -45.40 25.90
C ALA A 171 -15.36 -46.77 25.24
#